data_AF-A0A816G034-F1
#
_entry.id   AF-A0A816G034-F1
#
_cell.length_a   1.000
_cell.length_b   1.000
_cell.length_c   1.000
_cell.angle_alpha   90.00
_cell.angle_beta   90.00
_cell.angle_gamma   90.00
#
_symmetry.space_group_name_H-M   'P 1'
#
loop_
_entity.id
_entity.type
_entity.pdbx_description
1 polymer ?
#
loop_
_entity_poly.entity_id
_entity_poly.type
_entity_poly.pdbx_seq_one_letter_code
_entity_poly.pdbx_strand_id
1 'polypeptide(L)' 'MVHQLIVPGITKELEEVVMNAEYDEFYANNLYSNFGEIATNIKGLMEHFQEKHKNQSKIESIGDMK' A
#
# COMPACT_ATOMS: atom_id res chain seq x y z
N MET A 1 4.84 -13.97 8.26
CA MET A 1 3.75 -14.93 8.52
C MET A 1 2.75 -14.85 7.39
N VAL A 2 2.42 -15.98 6.78
CA VAL A 2 1.43 -16.06 5.69
C VAL A 2 0.03 -16.10 6.29
N HIS A 3 -0.90 -15.33 5.73
CA HIS A 3 -2.30 -15.32 6.15
C HIS A 3 -3.22 -15.53 4.95
N GLN A 4 -4.22 -16.40 5.11
CA GLN A 4 -5.30 -16.57 4.13
C GLN A 4 -6.42 -15.57 4.39
N LEU A 5 -6.85 -14.88 3.33
CA LEU A 5 -7.99 -13.97 3.35
C LEU A 5 -9.23 -14.68 2.81
N ILE A 6 -10.30 -14.70 3.60
CA ILE A 6 -11.61 -15.22 3.18
C ILE A 6 -12.51 -14.02 2.88
N VAL A 7 -12.35 -13.47 1.67
CA VAL A 7 -13.14 -12.33 1.19
C VAL A 7 -13.81 -12.69 -0.15
N PRO A 8 -15.15 -12.64 -0.25
CA PRO A 8 -15.84 -12.95 -1.51
C PRO A 8 -15.40 -12.02 -2.65
N GLY A 9 -15.01 -12.60 -3.79
CA GLY A 9 -14.62 -11.85 -4.99
C GLY A 9 -13.18 -11.30 -4.98
N ILE A 10 -12.36 -11.70 -4.02
CA ILE A 10 -10.93 -11.34 -3.99
C ILE A 10 -10.17 -12.01 -5.15
N THR A 11 -9.13 -11.35 -5.66
CA THR A 11 -8.27 -11.93 -6.69
C THR A 11 -7.39 -13.02 -6.09
N LYS A 12 -7.00 -14.03 -6.90
CA LYS A 12 -6.13 -15.13 -6.44
C LYS A 12 -4.82 -14.66 -5.80
N GLU A 13 -4.27 -13.56 -6.30
CA GLU A 13 -3.04 -12.96 -5.78
C GLU A 13 -3.19 -12.37 -4.36
N LEU A 14 -4.42 -12.07 -3.95
CA LEU A 14 -4.74 -11.51 -2.64
C LEU A 14 -5.39 -12.55 -1.70
N GLU A 15 -5.59 -13.79 -2.14
CA GLU A 15 -6.07 -14.88 -1.25
C GLU A 15 -5.03 -15.22 -0.18
N GLU A 16 -3.74 -15.02 -0.48
CA GLU A 16 -2.62 -15.29 0.40
C GLU A 16 -1.69 -14.08 0.46
N VAL A 17 -1.46 -13.57 1.67
CA VAL A 17 -0.58 -12.41 1.87
C VAL A 17 0.51 -12.70 2.89
N VAL A 18 1.71 -12.17 2.62
CA VAL A 18 2.84 -12.23 3.54
C VAL A 18 2.84 -10.98 4.40
N MET A 19 2.74 -11.15 5.71
CA MET A 19 2.91 -10.07 6.69
C MET A 19 4.24 -10.26 7.42
N ASN A 20 5.20 -9.36 7.21
CA ASN A 20 6.54 -9.46 7.79
C ASN A 20 7.07 -8.09 8.22
N ALA A 21 7.17 -7.85 9.53
CA ALA A 21 7.62 -6.57 10.08
C ALA A 21 9.10 -6.25 9.79
N GLU A 22 9.92 -7.22 9.38
CA GLU A 22 11.31 -6.96 9.01
C GLU A 22 11.45 -6.35 7.61
N TYR A 23 10.52 -6.67 6.70
CA TYR A 23 10.60 -6.27 5.28
C TYR A 23 9.43 -5.37 4.83
N ASP A 24 8.42 -5.17 5.68
CA ASP A 24 7.29 -4.29 5.44
C ASP A 24 7.21 -3.25 6.56
N GLU A 25 7.73 -2.06 6.27
CA GLU A 25 7.75 -0.92 7.18
C GLU A 25 6.33 -0.43 7.51
N PHE A 26 5.40 -0.49 6.55
CA PHE A 26 4.01 -0.10 6.80
C PHE A 26 3.37 -1.07 7.80
N TYR A 27 3.56 -2.38 7.61
CA TYR A 27 3.08 -3.38 8.55
C TYR A 27 3.75 -3.24 9.93
N ALA A 28 5.06 -3.06 9.98
CA ALA A 28 5.80 -2.91 11.24
C ALA A 28 5.31 -1.72 12.08
N ASN A 29 5.12 -0.57 11.43
CA ASN A 29 4.68 0.67 12.08
C ASN A 29 3.22 0.60 12.58
N ASN A 30 2.40 -0.27 12.00
CA ASN A 30 0.98 -0.39 12.33
C ASN A 30 0.65 -1.63 13.18
N LEU A 31 1.62 -2.53 13.44
CA LEU A 31 1.41 -3.83 14.09
C LEU A 31 0.71 -3.74 15.45
N TYR A 32 0.95 -2.66 16.20
CA TYR A 32 0.42 -2.44 17.54
C TYR A 32 -0.52 -1.22 17.65
N SER A 33 -0.86 -0.61 16.52
CA SER A 33 -1.78 0.54 16.48
C SER A 33 -3.23 0.11 16.62
N ASN A 34 -4.07 1.03 17.11
CA ASN A 34 -5.52 0.80 17.10
C ASN A 34 -6.10 1.01 15.69
N PHE A 35 -7.31 0.51 15.45
CA PHE A 35 -7.95 0.59 14.13
C PHE A 35 -8.13 2.01 13.58
N GLY A 36 -8.31 3.03 14.44
CA GLY A 36 -8.44 4.42 14.02
C GLY A 36 -7.12 5.00 13.50
N GLU A 37 -6.01 4.67 14.18
CA GLU A 37 -4.66 5.02 13.73
C GLU A 37 -4.31 4.31 12.44
N ILE A 38 -4.58 3.01 12.33
CA ILE A 38 -4.35 2.23 11.10
C ILE A 38 -5.10 2.86 9.92
N ALA A 39 -6.38 3.21 10.09
CA ALA A 39 -7.17 3.85 9.02
C ALA A 39 -6.59 5.21 8.60
N THR A 40 -6.13 6.02 9.57
CA THR A 40 -5.47 7.30 9.29
C THR A 40 -4.17 7.09 8.51
N ASN A 41 -3.36 6.10 8.89
CA ASN A 41 -2.10 5.78 8.23
C ASN A 41 -2.31 5.23 6.80
N ILE A 42 -3.35 4.42 6.58
CA ILE A 42 -3.76 3.97 5.22
C ILE A 42 -4.11 5.18 4.35
N LYS A 43 -4.86 6.16 4.88
CA LYS A 43 -5.21 7.38 4.14
C LYS A 43 -3.97 8.15 3.72
N GLY A 44 -3.03 8.35 4.63
CA GLY A 44 -1.75 9.02 4.32
C GLY A 44 -0.93 8.28 3.26
N LEU A 45 -0.84 6.94 3.36
CA LEU A 45 -0.17 6.11 2.35
C LEU A 45 -0.81 6.30 0.96
N MET A 46 -2.13 6.32 0.87
CA MET A 46 -2.86 6.53 -0.38
C MET A 46 -2.65 7.94 -0.95
N GLU A 47 -2.65 8.97 -0.10
CA GLU A 47 -2.37 10.35 -0.51
C GLU A 47 -0.95 10.48 -1.10
N HIS A 48 0.05 9.95 -0.40
CA HIS A 48 1.44 9.94 -0.89
C HIS A 48 1.62 9.14 -2.18
N PHE A 49 0.93 8.01 -2.31
CA PHE A 49 0.93 7.22 -3.54
C PHE A 49 0.36 8.02 -4.72
N GLN A 50 -0.79 8.67 -4.53
CA GLN A 50 -1.41 9.51 -5.56
C GLN A 50 -0.54 10.72 -5.94
N GLU A 51 0.08 11.39 -4.96
CA GLU A 51 1.00 12.50 -5.22
C GLU A 51 2.21 12.05 -6.05
N LYS A 52 2.83 10.92 -5.70
CA LYS A 52 3.94 10.34 -6.47
C LYS A 52 3.52 9.99 -7.89
N HIS A 53 2.36 9.36 -8.08
CA HIS A 53 1.85 9.02 -9.40
C HIS A 53 1.51 10.25 -10.25
N LYS A 54 0.93 11.31 -9.66
CA LYS A 54 0.69 12.59 -10.36
C LYS A 54 1.99 13.27 -10.78
N ASN A 55 3.02 13.20 -9.93
CA ASN A 55 4.33 13.75 -10.26
C ASN A 55 5.04 12.91 -11.33
N GLN A 56 4.88 11.58 -11.30
CA GLN A 56 5.46 10.68 -12.29
C GLN A 56 4.80 10.85 -13.68
N SER A 57 3.47 10.98 -13.77
CA SER A 57 2.79 11.27 -15.05
C SER A 57 3.18 12.64 -15.62
N LYS A 58 3.50 13.61 -14.75
CA LYS A 58 4.05 14.92 -15.14
C LYS A 58 5.50 14.83 -15.64
N ILE A 59 6.30 13.86 -15.17
CA ILE A 59 7.67 13.63 -15.65
C ILE A 59 7.66 12.86 -16.98
N GLU A 60 6.82 11.83 -17.11
CA GLU A 60 6.65 11.07 -18.36
C GLU A 60 6.20 11.98 -19.52
N SER A 61 5.31 12.94 -19.26
CA SER A 61 4.89 13.95 -20.27
C SER A 61 5.96 15.01 -20.63
N ILE A 62 7.07 15.11 -19.89
CA ILE A 62 8.21 15.99 -20.22
C ILE A 62 9.37 15.20 -20.86
N GLY A 63 9.38 13.87 -20.70
CA GLY A 63 10.39 12.96 -21.25
C GLY A 63 10.04 12.31 -22.58
N ASP A 64 8.76 12.22 -22.96
CA ASP A 64 8.36 11.96 -24.36
C ASP A 64 8.69 13.14 -25.31
N MET A 65 9.33 14.20 -24.77
CA MET A 65 10.10 15.17 -25.53
C MET A 65 11.59 14.75 -25.57
N LYS A 66 11.91 13.62 -26.21
CA LYS A 66 12.97 13.44 -27.23
C LYS A 66 13.02 11.99 -27.74
#